data_AF-A0A1C7N0I1-F1
#
_entry.id   AF-A0A1C7N0I1-F1
#
_cell.length_a   1.000
_cell.length_b   1.000
_cell.length_c   1.000
_cell.angle_alpha   90.00
_cell.angle_beta   90.00
_cell.angle_gamma   90.00
#
_symmetry.space_group_name_H-M   'P 1'
#
loop_
_entity.id
_entity.type
_entity.pdbx_description
1 polymer ?
#
loop_
_entity_poly.entity_id
_entity_poly.type
_entity_poly.pdbx_seq_one_letter_code
_entity_poly.pdbx_strand_id
1 'polypeptide(L)'
;MTKEPIRCLEFFSGIGGLHYALKIAGINADVVGAFDINVVANKVYSYNFNITPSKKLIDRLTVDDVEKYKADCWLLSPPCQPYTQGGNRKDMEDARSQGLLHLIDLLPKLSEPPTYLFLENVKNFEISQSREKLVEQLDQLGYEVSECLLTPLQFGIPNHRMRYYLCASRKHQNKPEEQEPYLKICSIKTNWPFTDEKIEFAIPQLSNFLELDNPDVVKQTLVPEKYITKLYKFRLDVVRPSDTMTTCVTKAYGSHHLQTSGSLVQTKRLDCVDYNWDDMSSMLPFGLRFLSPTEIARLHAFPVEPYQFKQVSENNLPSTSSFRPFSPPSCLPRLVFPEDITQKQQYRLLVASAALVAATPAGHYNLFKREVFSSRFVNINGRPQLQIFDRVPTTTITSTFTAQTSTSTVTELDYSYLFYWPRDDPQGALSAFRLAVNDLNLALAAADGETDVGSGEPSNTFDMECWLRRT
;
A
#
# COMPACT_ATOMS: atom_id res chain seq x y z
N MET A 1 12.21 -2.85 -26.18
CA MET A 1 10.85 -3.44 -26.13
C MET A 1 10.39 -3.40 -24.69
N THR A 2 9.30 -2.70 -24.38
CA THR A 2 8.71 -2.73 -23.03
C THR A 2 8.13 -4.13 -22.81
N LYS A 3 8.50 -4.78 -21.70
CA LYS A 3 7.99 -6.11 -21.32
C LYS A 3 6.46 -6.06 -21.24
N GLU A 4 5.77 -7.07 -21.77
CA GLU A 4 4.31 -7.16 -21.66
C GLU A 4 3.84 -7.10 -20.19
N PRO A 5 2.65 -6.54 -19.90
CA PRO A 5 2.14 -6.44 -18.54
C PRO A 5 1.83 -7.83 -17.97
N ILE A 6 2.11 -8.01 -16.68
CA ILE A 6 1.73 -9.23 -15.93
C ILE A 6 0.20 -9.31 -15.90
N ARG A 7 -0.36 -10.42 -16.39
CA ARG A 7 -1.80 -10.63 -16.46
C ARG A 7 -2.32 -11.23 -15.16
N CYS A 8 -3.13 -10.49 -14.43
CA CYS A 8 -3.63 -10.87 -13.11
C CYS A 8 -5.09 -11.34 -13.15
N LEU A 9 -5.39 -12.46 -12.51
CA LEU A 9 -6.74 -12.85 -12.12
C LEU A 9 -6.98 -12.55 -10.65
N GLU A 10 -8.07 -11.83 -10.34
CA GLU A 10 -8.44 -11.49 -8.98
C GLU A 10 -9.65 -12.31 -8.51
N PHE A 11 -9.40 -13.27 -7.62
CA PHE A 11 -10.47 -14.06 -7.00
C PHE A 11 -10.86 -13.47 -5.65
N PHE A 12 -12.15 -13.59 -5.32
CA PHE A 12 -12.73 -12.96 -4.13
C PHE A 12 -12.54 -11.44 -4.15
N SER A 13 -12.73 -10.87 -5.35
CA SER A 13 -12.31 -9.51 -5.69
C SER A 13 -12.96 -8.41 -4.83
N GLY A 14 -14.14 -8.65 -4.24
CA GLY A 14 -14.83 -7.67 -3.43
C GLY A 14 -15.02 -6.34 -4.16
N ILE A 15 -14.53 -5.26 -3.55
CA ILE A 15 -14.54 -3.91 -4.14
C ILE A 15 -13.22 -3.55 -4.85
N GLY A 16 -12.35 -4.53 -5.10
CA GLY A 16 -11.08 -4.38 -5.82
C GLY A 16 -9.94 -3.88 -4.96
N GLY A 17 -9.84 -4.39 -3.74
CA GLY A 17 -8.71 -4.08 -2.86
C GLY A 17 -7.39 -4.49 -3.52
N LEU A 18 -7.23 -5.74 -3.93
CA LEU A 18 -5.96 -6.19 -4.52
C LEU A 18 -5.68 -5.53 -5.88
N HIS A 19 -6.72 -5.17 -6.64
CA HIS A 19 -6.56 -4.31 -7.82
C HIS A 19 -5.97 -2.92 -7.48
N TYR A 20 -6.51 -2.22 -6.48
CA TYR A 20 -5.92 -0.96 -6.03
C TYR A 20 -4.49 -1.12 -5.54
N ALA A 21 -4.21 -2.19 -4.79
CA ALA A 21 -2.86 -2.52 -4.34
C ALA A 21 -1.88 -2.63 -5.52
N LEU A 22 -2.22 -3.35 -6.59
CA LEU A 22 -1.39 -3.42 -7.79
C LEU A 22 -1.12 -2.05 -8.42
N LYS A 23 -2.15 -1.21 -8.52
CA LYS A 23 -2.01 0.16 -9.05
C LYS A 23 -1.12 1.03 -8.18
N ILE A 24 -1.28 0.95 -6.86
CA ILE A 24 -0.47 1.68 -5.86
C ILE A 24 0.99 1.21 -5.91
N ALA A 25 1.23 -0.09 -6.09
CA ALA A 25 2.57 -0.66 -6.21
C ALA A 25 3.31 -0.17 -7.46
N GLY A 26 2.59 0.34 -8.48
CA GLY A 26 3.18 0.84 -9.72
C GLY A 26 3.84 -0.26 -10.57
N ILE A 27 3.41 -1.51 -10.38
CA ILE A 27 3.88 -2.68 -11.15
C ILE A 27 3.22 -2.64 -12.53
N ASN A 28 3.96 -3.02 -13.58
CA ASN A 28 3.40 -3.21 -14.92
C ASN A 28 2.55 -4.48 -14.97
N ALA A 29 1.32 -4.41 -14.45
CA ALA A 29 0.39 -5.51 -14.32
C ALA A 29 -1.04 -5.05 -14.57
N ASP A 30 -1.83 -5.90 -15.23
CA ASP A 30 -3.23 -5.63 -15.57
C ASP A 30 -4.12 -6.74 -15.00
N VAL A 31 -5.21 -6.36 -14.33
CA VAL A 31 -6.25 -7.31 -13.95
C VAL A 31 -7.09 -7.63 -15.19
N VAL A 32 -6.96 -8.87 -15.69
CA VAL A 32 -7.62 -9.33 -16.92
C VAL A 32 -8.96 -10.02 -16.65
N GLY A 33 -9.25 -10.31 -15.39
CA GLY A 33 -10.51 -10.89 -14.94
C GLY A 33 -10.63 -10.87 -13.43
N ALA A 34 -11.86 -10.74 -12.94
CA ALA A 34 -12.19 -10.71 -11.52
C ALA A 34 -13.36 -11.65 -11.22
N PHE A 35 -13.40 -12.22 -10.02
CA PHE A 35 -14.44 -13.16 -9.58
C PHE A 35 -14.93 -12.80 -8.19
N ASP A 36 -16.24 -12.59 -8.04
CA ASP A 36 -16.91 -12.47 -6.76
C ASP A 36 -18.42 -12.69 -6.94
N ILE A 37 -19.03 -13.36 -5.97
CA ILE A 37 -20.47 -13.71 -5.98
C ILE A 37 -21.34 -12.57 -5.47
N ASN A 38 -20.75 -11.62 -4.73
CA ASN A 38 -21.46 -10.52 -4.12
C ASN A 38 -21.78 -9.44 -5.16
N VAL A 39 -23.02 -9.46 -5.63
CA VAL A 39 -23.52 -8.50 -6.63
C VAL A 39 -23.34 -7.03 -6.24
N VAL A 40 -23.38 -6.70 -4.94
CA VAL A 40 -23.18 -5.33 -4.46
C VAL A 40 -21.70 -4.95 -4.56
N ALA A 41 -20.80 -5.88 -4.20
CA ALA A 41 -19.37 -5.69 -4.34
C ALA A 41 -18.99 -5.53 -5.83
N ASN A 42 -19.52 -6.39 -6.70
CA ASN A 42 -19.28 -6.34 -8.15
C ASN A 42 -19.76 -5.01 -8.76
N LYS A 43 -20.86 -4.45 -8.25
CA LYS A 43 -21.35 -3.14 -8.70
C LYS A 43 -20.33 -2.04 -8.37
N VAL A 44 -19.80 -2.02 -7.15
CA VAL A 44 -18.74 -1.07 -6.76
C VAL A 44 -17.47 -1.31 -7.57
N TYR A 45 -17.04 -2.57 -7.72
CA TYR A 45 -15.87 -2.91 -8.51
C TYR A 45 -15.99 -2.40 -9.96
N SER A 46 -17.11 -2.71 -10.62
CA SER A 46 -17.34 -2.35 -12.02
C SER A 46 -17.40 -0.83 -12.20
N TYR A 47 -18.00 -0.12 -11.24
CA TYR A 47 -18.08 1.34 -11.26
C TYR A 47 -16.70 2.00 -11.26
N ASN A 48 -15.73 1.42 -10.53
CA ASN A 48 -14.40 2.00 -10.42
C ASN A 48 -13.47 1.54 -11.55
N PHE A 49 -13.49 0.26 -11.92
CA PHE A 49 -12.47 -0.33 -12.81
C PHE A 49 -12.93 -0.59 -14.24
N ASN A 50 -14.20 -0.37 -14.58
CA ASN A 50 -14.79 -0.74 -15.89
C ASN A 50 -14.58 -2.22 -16.27
N ILE A 51 -14.37 -3.08 -15.28
CA ILE A 51 -14.29 -4.53 -15.42
C ILE A 51 -15.47 -5.10 -14.65
N THR A 52 -16.25 -5.98 -15.29
CA THR A 52 -17.37 -6.66 -14.61
C THR A 52 -16.89 -7.98 -14.02
N PRO A 53 -16.85 -8.14 -12.69
CA PRO A 53 -16.47 -9.42 -12.10
C PRO A 53 -17.47 -10.52 -12.45
N SER A 54 -16.95 -11.71 -12.72
CA SER A 54 -17.74 -12.92 -12.91
C SER A 54 -18.46 -13.28 -11.61
N LYS A 55 -19.76 -13.54 -11.72
CA LYS A 55 -20.63 -13.99 -10.62
C LYS A 55 -20.60 -15.51 -10.44
N LYS A 56 -19.82 -16.23 -11.24
CA LYS A 56 -19.69 -17.68 -11.14
C LYS A 56 -19.06 -18.03 -9.78
N LEU A 57 -19.67 -18.98 -9.08
CA LEU A 57 -19.15 -19.48 -7.81
C LEU A 57 -17.74 -20.04 -8.03
N ILE A 58 -16.80 -19.62 -7.19
CA ILE A 58 -15.38 -20.00 -7.32
C ILE A 58 -15.21 -21.52 -7.16
N ASP A 59 -16.00 -22.15 -6.29
CA ASP A 59 -16.03 -23.61 -6.08
C ASP A 59 -16.60 -24.42 -7.26
N ARG A 60 -17.01 -23.76 -8.35
CA ARG A 60 -17.52 -24.39 -9.58
C ARG A 60 -16.72 -24.00 -10.82
N LEU A 61 -15.57 -23.36 -10.66
CA LEU A 61 -14.71 -23.00 -11.79
C LEU A 61 -14.07 -24.25 -12.39
N THR A 62 -14.08 -24.36 -13.72
CA THR A 62 -13.33 -25.37 -14.46
C THR A 62 -11.96 -24.82 -14.87
N VAL A 63 -11.11 -25.69 -15.42
CA VAL A 63 -9.83 -25.29 -16.00
C VAL A 63 -10.06 -24.23 -17.10
N ASP A 64 -10.99 -24.47 -18.02
CA ASP A 64 -11.32 -23.55 -19.12
C ASP A 64 -11.80 -22.17 -18.64
N ASP A 65 -12.53 -22.11 -17.52
CA ASP A 65 -12.98 -20.83 -16.96
C ASP A 65 -11.81 -19.93 -16.57
N VAL A 66 -10.67 -20.52 -16.22
CA VAL A 66 -9.48 -19.84 -15.71
C VAL A 66 -8.43 -19.65 -16.80
N GLU A 67 -8.12 -20.69 -17.57
CA GLU A 67 -7.07 -20.67 -18.60
C GLU A 67 -7.35 -19.71 -19.75
N LYS A 68 -8.64 -19.46 -20.06
CA LYS A 68 -9.02 -18.48 -21.10
C LYS A 68 -8.44 -17.09 -20.87
N TYR A 69 -8.08 -16.75 -19.63
CA TYR A 69 -7.48 -15.46 -19.30
C TYR A 69 -5.96 -15.43 -19.49
N LYS A 70 -5.28 -16.57 -19.66
CA LYS A 70 -3.81 -16.66 -19.79
C LYS A 70 -3.11 -15.81 -18.74
N ALA A 71 -3.38 -16.08 -17.47
CA ALA A 71 -2.98 -15.23 -16.37
C ALA A 71 -1.64 -15.68 -15.79
N ASP A 72 -0.72 -14.75 -15.64
CA ASP A 72 0.60 -14.94 -15.02
C ASP A 72 0.54 -14.85 -13.49
N CYS A 73 -0.52 -14.25 -12.94
CA CYS A 73 -0.65 -13.97 -11.52
C CYS A 73 -2.07 -14.23 -11.01
N TRP A 74 -2.19 -14.88 -9.84
CA TRP A 74 -3.43 -14.94 -9.08
C TRP A 74 -3.36 -14.05 -7.85
N LEU A 75 -4.36 -13.19 -7.68
CA LEU A 75 -4.61 -12.40 -6.48
C LEU A 75 -5.79 -13.02 -5.73
N LEU A 76 -5.62 -13.28 -4.44
CA LEU A 76 -6.56 -14.06 -3.63
C LEU A 76 -6.86 -13.31 -2.32
N SER A 77 -8.13 -13.03 -2.04
CA SER A 77 -8.58 -12.55 -0.72
C SER A 77 -9.79 -13.36 -0.22
N PRO A 78 -9.62 -14.67 0.03
CA PRO A 78 -10.72 -15.57 0.39
C PRO A 78 -11.42 -15.17 1.70
N PRO A 79 -12.72 -15.49 1.85
CA PRO A 79 -13.46 -15.10 3.04
C PRO A 79 -12.91 -15.79 4.30
N CYS A 80 -12.49 -14.97 5.25
CA CYS A 80 -12.08 -15.43 6.58
C CYS A 80 -13.30 -15.82 7.42
N GLN A 81 -13.63 -17.12 7.53
CA GLN A 81 -14.28 -17.81 8.66
C GLN A 81 -14.17 -19.34 8.40
N PRO A 82 -13.75 -20.23 9.33
CA PRO A 82 -13.77 -20.13 10.79
C PRO A 82 -12.40 -20.40 11.47
N TYR A 83 -11.33 -19.68 11.13
CA TYR A 83 -9.98 -19.89 11.69
C TYR A 83 -9.80 -19.36 13.14
N THR A 84 -10.78 -19.56 14.01
CA THR A 84 -10.73 -19.15 15.43
C THR A 84 -10.11 -20.25 16.30
N GLN A 85 -9.22 -19.87 17.22
CA GLN A 85 -8.51 -20.79 18.13
C GLN A 85 -9.42 -21.63 19.08
N GLY A 86 -10.72 -21.36 19.13
CA GLY A 86 -11.70 -22.10 19.93
C GLY A 86 -12.69 -22.98 19.14
N GLY A 87 -12.54 -23.10 17.81
CA GLY A 87 -13.37 -23.96 16.97
C GLY A 87 -12.74 -25.34 16.75
N ASN A 88 -13.55 -26.37 16.48
CA ASN A 88 -13.15 -27.79 16.31
C ASN A 88 -12.18 -28.12 15.15
N ARG A 89 -11.34 -27.19 14.66
CA ARG A 89 -10.45 -27.39 13.48
C ARG A 89 -11.19 -28.04 12.30
N LYS A 90 -12.43 -27.60 12.05
CA LYS A 90 -13.28 -28.03 10.93
C LYS A 90 -13.30 -27.02 9.80
N ASP A 91 -12.19 -26.29 9.61
CA ASP A 91 -12.09 -25.27 8.57
C ASP A 91 -12.23 -25.83 7.16
N MET A 92 -11.84 -27.09 6.95
CA MET A 92 -11.98 -27.80 5.66
C MET A 92 -13.43 -28.21 5.34
N GLU A 93 -14.30 -28.33 6.34
CA GLU A 93 -15.73 -28.68 6.17
C GLU A 93 -16.62 -27.45 5.98
N ASP A 94 -16.07 -26.24 6.10
CA ASP A 94 -16.83 -25.00 6.00
C ASP A 94 -17.16 -24.67 4.54
N ALA A 95 -18.42 -24.35 4.26
CA ALA A 95 -18.85 -23.91 2.92
C ALA A 95 -18.07 -22.69 2.42
N ARG A 96 -17.55 -21.85 3.33
CA ARG A 96 -16.80 -20.62 2.99
C ARG A 96 -15.36 -20.90 2.57
N SER A 97 -14.76 -22.00 3.00
CA SER A 97 -13.40 -22.38 2.57
C SER A 97 -13.38 -23.13 1.25
N GLN A 98 -14.51 -23.70 0.81
CA GLN A 98 -14.62 -24.50 -0.42
C GLN A 98 -14.09 -23.77 -1.66
N GLY A 99 -14.31 -22.45 -1.77
CA GLY A 99 -13.77 -21.69 -2.89
C GLY A 99 -12.24 -21.71 -2.95
N LEU A 100 -11.56 -21.50 -1.82
CA LEU A 100 -10.11 -21.54 -1.75
C LEU A 100 -9.59 -22.97 -1.99
N LEU A 101 -10.21 -23.96 -1.33
CA LEU A 101 -9.82 -25.37 -1.49
C LEU A 101 -9.96 -25.84 -2.92
N HIS A 102 -11.04 -25.44 -3.59
CA HIS A 102 -11.26 -25.73 -5.00
C HIS A 102 -10.18 -25.09 -5.89
N LEU A 103 -9.79 -23.84 -5.64
CA LEU A 103 -8.68 -23.21 -6.38
C LEU A 103 -7.34 -23.92 -6.15
N ILE A 104 -7.06 -24.39 -4.93
CA ILE A 104 -5.88 -25.20 -4.62
C ILE A 104 -5.91 -26.50 -5.43
N ASP A 105 -7.05 -27.19 -5.47
CA ASP A 105 -7.24 -28.45 -6.20
C ASP A 105 -7.33 -28.26 -7.73
N LEU A 106 -7.56 -27.03 -8.20
CA LEU A 106 -7.59 -26.67 -9.62
C LEU A 106 -6.20 -26.31 -10.14
N LEU A 107 -5.36 -25.67 -9.31
CA LEU A 107 -4.01 -25.21 -9.66
C LEU A 107 -3.12 -26.27 -10.36
N PRO A 108 -3.00 -27.53 -9.87
CA PRO A 108 -2.17 -28.55 -10.53
C PRO A 108 -2.79 -29.11 -11.83
N LYS A 109 -4.06 -28.79 -12.14
CA LYS A 109 -4.76 -29.26 -13.34
C LYS A 109 -4.62 -28.30 -14.52
N LEU A 110 -4.05 -27.12 -14.29
CA LEU A 110 -3.79 -26.14 -15.34
C LEU A 110 -2.61 -26.61 -16.19
N SER A 111 -2.73 -26.44 -17.50
CA SER A 111 -1.65 -26.61 -18.47
C SER A 111 -0.50 -25.63 -18.19
N GLU A 112 -0.86 -24.38 -17.90
CA GLU A 112 0.08 -23.32 -17.53
C GLU A 112 -0.36 -22.65 -16.21
N PRO A 113 0.10 -23.16 -15.06
CA PRO A 113 -0.16 -22.49 -13.78
C PRO A 113 0.43 -21.07 -13.75
N PRO A 114 -0.10 -20.14 -12.95
CA PRO A 114 0.43 -18.78 -12.86
C PRO A 114 1.91 -18.77 -12.41
N THR A 115 2.67 -17.75 -12.79
CA THR A 115 4.03 -17.53 -12.28
C THR A 115 4.00 -17.02 -10.83
N TYR A 116 2.99 -16.23 -10.49
CA TYR A 116 2.87 -15.54 -9.21
C TYR A 116 1.53 -15.85 -8.52
N LEU A 117 1.55 -15.96 -7.19
CA LEU A 117 0.35 -15.91 -6.36
C LEU A 117 0.56 -14.93 -5.22
N PHE A 118 -0.46 -14.13 -4.96
CA PHE A 118 -0.55 -13.25 -3.79
C PHE A 118 -1.86 -13.55 -3.05
N LEU A 119 -1.76 -13.88 -1.77
CA LEU A 119 -2.91 -14.15 -0.93
C LEU A 119 -2.91 -13.27 0.31
N GLU A 120 -4.03 -12.60 0.58
CA GLU A 120 -4.32 -11.94 1.85
C GLU A 120 -5.36 -12.74 2.62
N ASN A 121 -5.15 -12.87 3.93
CA ASN A 121 -6.13 -13.48 4.84
C ASN A 121 -5.98 -12.91 6.25
N VAL A 122 -6.84 -13.32 7.17
CA VAL A 122 -6.75 -12.91 8.57
C VAL A 122 -5.58 -13.54 9.30
N LYS A 123 -5.23 -12.91 10.43
CA LYS A 123 -4.47 -13.57 11.49
C LYS A 123 -5.15 -14.88 11.91
N ASN A 124 -4.35 -15.89 12.21
CA ASN A 124 -4.67 -17.30 12.46
C ASN A 124 -4.91 -18.14 11.19
N PHE A 125 -4.91 -17.57 9.98
CA PHE A 125 -4.87 -18.39 8.78
C PHE A 125 -3.57 -19.19 8.71
N GLU A 126 -2.47 -18.64 9.24
CA GLU A 126 -1.16 -19.29 9.28
C GLU A 126 -1.10 -20.62 10.06
N ILE A 127 -2.09 -20.89 10.91
CA ILE A 127 -2.23 -22.15 11.66
C ILE A 127 -3.40 -23.01 11.16
N SER A 128 -3.97 -22.69 10.00
CA SER A 128 -5.12 -23.40 9.43
C SER A 128 -4.71 -24.58 8.54
N GLN A 129 -5.60 -25.57 8.39
CA GLN A 129 -5.40 -26.69 7.46
C GLN A 129 -5.49 -26.21 6.01
N SER A 130 -6.30 -25.19 5.74
CA SER A 130 -6.38 -24.55 4.42
C SER A 130 -5.03 -23.98 3.98
N ARG A 131 -4.29 -23.34 4.91
CA ARG A 131 -2.93 -22.83 4.65
C ARG A 131 -1.95 -23.97 4.44
N GLU A 132 -1.98 -25.01 5.28
CA GLU A 132 -1.11 -26.18 5.14
C GLU A 132 -1.26 -26.81 3.76
N LYS A 133 -2.50 -27.11 3.35
CA LYS A 133 -2.79 -27.66 2.01
C LYS A 133 -2.34 -26.75 0.87
N LEU A 134 -2.55 -25.43 0.97
CA LEU A 134 -2.08 -24.47 -0.04
C LEU A 134 -0.55 -24.53 -0.18
N VAL A 135 0.16 -24.46 0.94
CA VAL A 135 1.62 -24.43 0.95
C VAL A 135 2.21 -25.75 0.45
N GLU A 136 1.65 -26.89 0.83
CA GLU A 136 2.06 -28.20 0.29
C GLU A 136 1.86 -28.27 -1.22
N GLN A 137 0.71 -27.80 -1.72
CA GLN A 137 0.43 -27.82 -3.15
C GLN A 137 1.38 -26.90 -3.93
N LEU A 138 1.68 -25.71 -3.39
CA LEU A 138 2.66 -24.79 -3.96
C LEU A 138 4.08 -25.38 -3.95
N ASP A 139 4.47 -26.02 -2.85
CA ASP A 139 5.79 -26.65 -2.70
C ASP A 139 5.98 -27.83 -3.69
N GLN A 140 4.93 -28.62 -3.93
CA GLN A 140 4.90 -29.69 -4.94
C GLN A 140 4.98 -29.15 -6.37
N LEU A 141 4.39 -27.99 -6.62
CA LEU A 141 4.43 -27.32 -7.93
C LEU A 141 5.69 -26.46 -8.14
N GLY A 142 6.64 -26.48 -7.19
CA GLY A 142 7.92 -25.79 -7.30
C GLY A 142 7.86 -24.27 -7.09
N TYR A 143 6.86 -23.77 -6.35
CA TYR A 143 6.84 -22.36 -5.96
C TYR A 143 7.76 -22.10 -4.77
N GLU A 144 8.49 -21.00 -4.83
CA GLU A 144 9.12 -20.37 -3.68
C GLU A 144 8.06 -19.57 -2.92
N VAL A 145 7.89 -19.84 -1.63
CA VAL A 145 6.84 -19.25 -0.78
C VAL A 145 7.46 -18.32 0.26
N SER A 146 6.82 -17.17 0.51
CA SER A 146 7.13 -16.27 1.61
C SER A 146 5.85 -15.81 2.30
N GLU A 147 5.85 -15.87 3.63
CA GLU A 147 4.69 -15.52 4.45
C GLU A 147 5.01 -14.44 5.47
N CYS A 148 4.03 -13.59 5.77
CA CYS A 148 4.15 -12.58 6.80
C CYS A 148 2.82 -12.23 7.48
N LEU A 149 2.92 -11.66 8.68
CA LEU A 149 1.83 -11.02 9.42
C LEU A 149 2.17 -9.54 9.55
N LEU A 150 1.36 -8.68 8.94
CA LEU A 150 1.60 -7.24 8.91
C LEU A 150 0.37 -6.46 9.36
N THR A 151 0.61 -5.28 9.95
CA THR A 151 -0.43 -4.35 10.39
C THR A 151 -0.18 -2.94 9.82
N PRO A 152 -1.22 -2.18 9.43
CA PRO A 152 -1.08 -0.81 8.94
C PRO A 152 -0.26 0.13 9.85
N LEU A 153 -0.25 -0.14 11.17
CA LEU A 153 0.56 0.61 12.14
C LEU A 153 2.06 0.62 11.79
N GLN A 154 2.58 -0.45 11.18
CA GLN A 154 3.98 -0.54 10.76
C GLN A 154 4.33 0.37 9.59
N PHE A 155 3.33 1.01 8.97
CA PHE A 155 3.47 1.85 7.79
C PHE A 155 2.89 3.26 8.01
N GLY A 156 2.73 3.67 9.27
CA GLY A 156 2.27 5.02 9.61
C GLY A 156 0.76 5.23 9.51
N ILE A 157 -0.05 4.17 9.46
CA ILE A 157 -1.51 4.30 9.45
C ILE A 157 -2.07 3.93 10.82
N PRO A 158 -2.85 4.80 11.48
CA PRO A 158 -3.36 4.61 12.83
C PRO A 158 -4.52 3.60 12.91
N ASN A 159 -4.33 2.39 12.38
CA ASN A 159 -5.32 1.30 12.39
C ASN A 159 -4.69 -0.06 12.70
N HIS A 160 -5.14 -0.69 13.79
CA HIS A 160 -4.71 -2.01 14.18
C HIS A 160 -5.49 -3.09 13.42
N ARG A 161 -4.98 -3.47 12.23
CA ARG A 161 -5.57 -4.48 11.34
C ARG A 161 -4.50 -5.47 10.89
N MET A 162 -4.13 -6.38 11.79
CA MET A 162 -3.20 -7.47 11.49
C MET A 162 -3.79 -8.42 10.44
N ARG A 163 -3.01 -8.73 9.40
CA ARG A 163 -3.36 -9.67 8.33
C ARG A 163 -2.19 -10.57 7.98
N TYR A 164 -2.54 -11.78 7.57
CA TYR A 164 -1.63 -12.75 6.99
C TYR A 164 -1.50 -12.47 5.49
N TYR A 165 -0.29 -12.54 4.97
CA TYR A 165 -0.01 -12.47 3.55
C TYR A 165 0.90 -13.63 3.14
N LEU A 166 0.62 -14.20 1.97
CA LEU A 166 1.48 -15.18 1.30
C LEU A 166 1.80 -14.66 -0.10
N CYS A 167 3.08 -14.62 -0.41
CA CYS A 167 3.59 -14.41 -1.76
C CYS A 167 4.22 -15.73 -2.22
N ALA A 168 3.88 -16.17 -3.41
CA ALA A 168 4.50 -17.32 -4.04
C ALA A 168 4.92 -16.98 -5.46
N SER A 169 6.10 -17.45 -5.86
CA SER A 169 6.59 -17.31 -7.23
C SER A 169 7.31 -18.57 -7.68
N ARG A 170 7.14 -18.97 -8.93
CA ARG A 170 7.90 -20.06 -9.52
C ARG A 170 8.74 -19.57 -10.70
N LYS A 171 9.92 -20.15 -10.86
CA LYS A 171 10.67 -20.06 -12.12
C LYS A 171 10.27 -21.26 -12.98
N HIS A 172 10.28 -21.15 -14.30
CA HIS A 172 10.08 -22.29 -15.21
C HIS A 172 11.30 -23.24 -15.16
N GLN A 173 11.64 -23.74 -13.97
CA GLN A 173 12.75 -24.63 -13.70
C GLN A 173 12.27 -25.67 -12.68
N ASN A 174 12.71 -26.91 -12.86
CA ASN A 174 12.34 -27.99 -11.94
C ASN A 174 12.91 -27.71 -10.54
N LYS A 175 12.13 -28.05 -9.51
CA LYS A 175 12.58 -27.99 -8.13
C LYS A 175 13.82 -28.89 -7.94
N PRO A 176 14.87 -28.45 -7.25
CA PRO A 176 15.98 -29.32 -6.87
C PRO A 176 15.46 -30.49 -6.00
N GLU A 177 15.89 -31.71 -6.29
CA GLU A 177 15.42 -32.94 -5.60
C GLU A 177 15.74 -32.97 -4.08
N GLU A 178 16.68 -32.14 -3.60
CA GLU A 178 17.19 -32.16 -2.22
C GLU A 178 16.68 -31.02 -1.32
N GLN A 179 15.65 -30.25 -1.72
CA GLN A 179 15.12 -29.20 -0.84
C GLN A 179 14.15 -29.75 0.22
N GLU A 180 14.42 -29.44 1.49
CA GLU A 180 13.49 -29.69 2.59
C GLU A 180 12.15 -28.97 2.34
N PRO A 181 10.99 -29.61 2.66
CA PRO A 181 9.69 -29.00 2.47
C PRO A 181 9.58 -27.66 3.19
N TYR A 182 9.01 -26.65 2.53
CA TYR A 182 8.86 -25.31 3.10
C TYR A 182 8.25 -25.32 4.51
N LEU A 183 7.25 -26.16 4.75
CA LEU A 183 6.59 -26.30 6.06
C LEU A 183 7.54 -26.61 7.23
N LYS A 184 8.67 -27.27 6.99
CA LYS A 184 9.63 -27.60 8.04
C LYS A 184 10.58 -26.45 8.37
N ILE A 185 10.81 -25.57 7.40
CA ILE A 185 11.81 -24.49 7.48
C ILE A 185 11.18 -23.09 7.52
N CYS A 186 9.86 -22.99 7.34
CA CYS A 186 9.19 -21.71 7.20
C CYS A 186 9.23 -20.90 8.51
N SER A 187 9.41 -19.60 8.36
CA SER A 187 9.20 -18.63 9.43
C SER A 187 8.32 -17.50 8.90
N ILE A 188 7.29 -17.17 9.69
CA ILE A 188 6.34 -16.11 9.33
C ILE A 188 6.92 -14.79 9.82
N LYS A 189 7.21 -13.89 8.88
CA LYS A 189 7.79 -12.59 9.19
C LYS A 189 6.73 -11.68 9.80
N THR A 190 7.06 -10.98 10.89
CA THR A 190 6.08 -10.13 11.60
C THR A 190 6.43 -8.64 11.55
N ASN A 191 7.60 -8.29 11.03
CA ASN A 191 8.09 -6.92 10.97
C ASN A 191 8.62 -6.63 9.57
N TRP A 192 8.25 -5.46 9.04
CA TRP A 192 8.73 -4.93 7.78
C TRP A 192 9.74 -3.80 8.04
N PRO A 193 10.83 -3.67 7.25
CA PRO A 193 11.20 -4.52 6.12
C PRO A 193 11.69 -5.90 6.58
N PHE A 194 11.69 -6.86 5.66
CA PHE A 194 12.12 -8.24 5.92
C PHE A 194 13.65 -8.40 5.92
N THR A 195 14.34 -7.37 6.36
CA THR A 195 15.79 -7.18 6.38
C THR A 195 16.20 -6.70 7.77
N ASP A 196 17.51 -6.66 8.06
CA ASP A 196 18.00 -6.14 9.35
C ASP A 196 17.84 -4.62 9.51
N GLU A 197 17.49 -3.91 8.43
CA GLU A 197 17.16 -2.48 8.46
C GLU A 197 15.91 -2.20 9.32
N LYS A 198 16.02 -1.22 10.22
CA LYS A 198 14.87 -0.69 10.96
C LYS A 198 14.33 0.54 10.26
N ILE A 199 13.06 0.49 9.89
CA ILE A 199 12.34 1.64 9.33
C ILE A 199 11.16 1.93 10.25
N GLU A 200 11.11 3.15 10.79
CA GLU A 200 10.01 3.61 11.60
C GLU A 200 9.18 4.64 10.83
N PHE A 201 7.86 4.51 10.92
CA PHE A 201 6.94 5.48 10.33
C PHE A 201 6.34 6.33 11.42
N ALA A 202 6.33 7.64 11.21
CA ALA A 202 5.57 8.54 12.07
C ALA A 202 4.08 8.26 11.87
N ILE A 203 3.38 7.87 12.94
CA ILE A 203 1.93 7.62 12.91
C ILE A 203 1.23 8.97 13.12
N PRO A 204 0.51 9.52 12.12
CA PRO A 204 -0.23 10.77 12.29
C PRO A 204 -1.39 10.60 13.26
N GLN A 205 -1.81 11.71 13.87
CA GLN A 205 -3.04 11.76 14.65
C GLN A 205 -4.26 11.42 13.79
N LEU A 206 -5.28 10.82 14.40
CA LEU A 206 -6.53 10.46 13.73
C LEU A 206 -7.23 11.66 13.08
N SER A 207 -7.05 12.87 13.59
CA SER A 207 -7.54 14.12 12.97
C SER A 207 -7.19 14.26 11.48
N ASN A 208 -6.10 13.66 11.01
CA ASN A 208 -5.72 13.65 9.59
C ASN A 208 -6.58 12.72 8.71
N PHE A 209 -7.28 11.77 9.32
CA PHE A 209 -8.12 10.79 8.65
C PHE A 209 -9.61 11.12 8.78
N LEU A 210 -9.99 11.89 9.81
CA LEU A 210 -11.37 12.19 10.20
C LEU A 210 -11.96 13.42 9.49
N GLU A 211 -13.26 13.37 9.18
CA GLU A 211 -14.07 14.42 8.53
C GLU A 211 -14.81 15.26 9.57
N LEU A 212 -14.07 15.80 10.55
CA LEU A 212 -14.65 16.50 11.70
C LEU A 212 -15.29 17.85 11.35
N ASP A 213 -14.81 18.49 10.29
CA ASP A 213 -15.28 19.81 9.84
C ASP A 213 -16.50 19.72 8.92
N ASN A 214 -17.04 18.51 8.67
CA ASN A 214 -18.24 18.28 7.88
C ASN A 214 -19.43 17.92 8.78
N PRO A 215 -20.35 18.87 9.07
CA PRO A 215 -21.47 18.66 9.99
C PRO A 215 -22.42 17.54 9.54
N ASP A 216 -22.59 17.35 8.23
CA ASP A 216 -23.47 16.32 7.68
C ASP A 216 -22.90 14.93 7.93
N VAL A 217 -21.59 14.74 7.71
CA VAL A 217 -20.90 13.47 8.01
C VAL A 217 -20.99 13.17 9.51
N VAL A 218 -20.72 14.15 10.37
CA VAL A 218 -20.81 13.99 11.82
C VAL A 218 -22.23 13.57 12.22
N LYS A 219 -23.26 14.27 11.73
CA LYS A 219 -24.67 13.97 12.04
C LYS A 219 -25.10 12.59 11.55
N GLN A 220 -24.71 12.19 10.35
CA GLN A 220 -25.08 10.90 9.76
C GLN A 220 -24.40 9.71 10.45
N THR A 221 -23.26 9.94 11.10
CA THR A 221 -22.48 8.87 11.74
C THR A 221 -22.66 8.82 13.26
N LEU A 222 -23.43 9.72 13.86
CA LEU A 222 -23.73 9.69 15.30
C LEU A 222 -24.28 8.34 15.73
N VAL A 223 -23.76 7.83 16.86
CA VAL A 223 -24.28 6.61 17.48
C VAL A 223 -25.65 6.96 18.09
N PRO A 224 -26.73 6.26 17.70
CA PRO A 224 -28.03 6.46 18.34
C PRO A 224 -27.95 6.21 19.85
N GLU A 225 -28.51 7.11 20.66
CA GLU A 225 -28.44 7.02 22.13
C GLU A 225 -28.93 5.66 22.65
N LYS A 226 -30.00 5.13 22.05
CA LYS A 226 -30.57 3.82 22.35
C LYS A 226 -29.60 2.65 22.16
N TYR A 227 -28.52 2.80 21.41
CA TYR A 227 -27.49 1.78 21.28
C TYR A 227 -26.54 1.81 22.47
N ILE A 228 -26.24 3.00 22.99
CA ILE A 228 -25.38 3.21 24.16
C ILE A 228 -26.13 2.77 25.43
N THR A 229 -27.37 3.21 25.63
CA THR A 229 -28.14 2.91 26.85
C THR A 229 -28.55 1.45 27.00
N LYS A 230 -28.48 0.65 25.92
CA LYS A 230 -28.71 -0.80 25.96
C LYS A 230 -27.49 -1.61 26.38
N LEU A 231 -26.31 -0.99 26.42
CA LEU A 231 -25.10 -1.67 26.87
C LEU A 231 -25.14 -1.79 28.40
N TYR A 232 -24.73 -2.96 28.90
CA TYR A 232 -24.58 -3.19 30.33
C TYR A 232 -23.15 -3.65 30.60
N LYS A 233 -22.43 -2.90 31.45
CA LYS A 233 -21.06 -3.21 31.92
C LYS A 233 -20.09 -3.61 30.80
N PHE A 234 -20.04 -2.81 29.74
CA PHE A 234 -19.14 -3.06 28.62
C PHE A 234 -18.24 -1.88 28.33
N ARG A 235 -16.95 -2.16 28.17
CA ARG A 235 -15.98 -1.15 27.80
C ARG A 235 -15.91 -0.93 26.31
N LEU A 236 -16.46 0.19 25.87
CA LEU A 236 -16.33 0.65 24.49
C LEU A 236 -14.89 1.14 24.25
N ASP A 237 -14.38 0.78 23.08
CA ASP A 237 -13.17 1.36 22.53
C ASP A 237 -13.52 2.73 21.92
N VAL A 238 -13.10 3.81 22.59
CA VAL A 238 -13.39 5.19 22.19
C VAL A 238 -12.08 5.90 21.92
N VAL A 239 -12.00 6.55 20.76
CA VAL A 239 -10.84 7.31 20.30
C VAL A 239 -11.19 8.78 20.12
N ARG A 240 -10.19 9.63 20.30
CA ARG A 240 -10.24 11.08 20.09
C ARG A 240 -9.45 11.44 18.84
N PRO A 241 -9.69 12.63 18.26
CA PRO A 241 -8.92 13.11 17.11
C PRO A 241 -7.40 13.17 17.34
N SER A 242 -6.96 13.34 18.59
CA SER A 242 -5.55 13.38 18.98
C SER A 242 -4.89 12.01 19.10
N ASP A 243 -5.67 10.94 19.19
CA ASP A 243 -5.12 9.59 19.38
C ASP A 243 -4.51 9.08 18.05
N THR A 244 -3.67 8.05 18.12
CA THR A 244 -2.86 7.53 17.00
C THR A 244 -3.18 6.07 16.67
N MET A 245 -4.31 5.56 17.14
CA MET A 245 -4.70 4.17 16.88
C MET A 245 -6.21 3.99 16.96
N THR A 246 -6.74 3.22 16.01
CA THR A 246 -8.08 2.62 16.05
C THR A 246 -7.97 1.09 16.04
N THR A 247 -8.98 0.41 16.56
CA THR A 247 -9.13 -1.04 16.43
C THR A 247 -9.72 -1.43 15.06
N CYS A 248 -9.55 -2.69 14.67
CA CYS A 248 -10.10 -3.21 13.42
C CYS A 248 -11.63 -3.12 13.42
N VAL A 249 -12.18 -2.47 12.39
CA VAL A 249 -13.62 -2.48 12.14
C VAL A 249 -14.08 -3.87 11.68
N THR A 250 -15.24 -4.31 12.16
CA THR A 250 -15.84 -5.62 11.84
C THR A 250 -17.18 -5.47 11.11
N LYS A 251 -17.75 -6.58 10.61
CA LYS A 251 -18.95 -6.57 9.76
C LYS A 251 -20.19 -5.99 10.46
N ALA A 252 -20.15 -5.93 11.80
CA ALA A 252 -21.20 -5.38 12.63
C ALA A 252 -21.12 -3.86 12.82
N TYR A 253 -20.06 -3.20 12.33
CA TYR A 253 -19.86 -1.76 12.46
C TYR A 253 -21.02 -0.97 11.82
N GLY A 254 -21.41 0.15 12.44
CA GLY A 254 -22.59 0.93 12.07
C GLY A 254 -23.93 0.28 12.45
N SER A 255 -23.93 -0.76 13.30
CA SER A 255 -25.15 -1.39 13.82
C SER A 255 -25.30 -1.20 15.33
N HIS A 256 -26.35 -1.76 15.91
CA HIS A 256 -26.57 -1.75 17.36
C HIS A 256 -25.60 -2.67 18.14
N HIS A 257 -24.88 -3.55 17.44
CA HIS A 257 -23.83 -4.38 18.03
C HIS A 257 -22.54 -3.57 18.18
N LEU A 258 -22.53 -2.65 19.14
CA LEU A 258 -21.36 -1.80 19.39
C LEU A 258 -20.18 -2.60 19.95
N GLN A 259 -20.48 -3.62 20.76
CA GLN A 259 -19.48 -4.52 21.36
C GLN A 259 -18.62 -5.14 20.26
N THR A 260 -17.30 -4.96 20.36
CA THR A 260 -16.27 -5.53 19.47
C THR A 260 -16.39 -5.19 17.98
N SER A 261 -17.16 -4.15 17.63
CA SER A 261 -17.34 -3.76 16.23
C SER A 261 -16.21 -2.88 15.67
N GLY A 262 -15.47 -2.18 16.53
CA GLY A 262 -14.40 -1.25 16.19
C GLY A 262 -14.47 0.01 17.08
N SER A 263 -13.48 0.89 16.97
CA SER A 263 -13.44 2.15 17.73
C SER A 263 -14.61 3.08 17.40
N LEU A 264 -15.11 3.83 18.39
CA LEU A 264 -16.01 4.97 18.19
C LEU A 264 -15.24 6.27 18.35
N VAL A 265 -15.62 7.31 17.61
CA VAL A 265 -14.98 8.63 17.69
C VAL A 265 -15.73 9.52 18.67
N GLN A 266 -15.03 10.03 19.68
CA GLN A 266 -15.52 11.08 20.57
C GLN A 266 -15.39 12.44 19.89
N THR A 267 -16.48 13.21 19.87
CA THR A 267 -16.52 14.53 19.21
C THR A 267 -16.77 15.69 20.16
N LYS A 268 -17.19 15.42 21.40
CA LYS A 268 -17.49 16.42 22.42
C LYS A 268 -16.77 16.09 23.73
N ARG A 269 -16.53 17.12 24.55
CA ARG A 269 -15.83 17.01 25.85
C ARG A 269 -14.51 16.25 25.75
N LEU A 270 -13.66 16.62 24.78
CA LEU A 270 -12.40 15.92 24.48
C LEU A 270 -11.39 15.91 25.65
N ASP A 271 -11.61 16.80 26.63
CA ASP A 271 -10.90 16.93 27.90
C ASP A 271 -11.28 15.85 28.93
N CYS A 272 -12.38 15.13 28.72
CA CYS A 272 -12.89 14.11 29.63
C CYS A 272 -12.91 12.73 28.96
N VAL A 273 -12.26 11.75 29.60
CA VAL A 273 -12.20 10.35 29.13
C VAL A 273 -12.87 9.36 30.09
N ASP A 274 -13.13 9.80 31.33
CA ASP A 274 -13.74 8.96 32.36
C ASP A 274 -15.26 8.95 32.22
N TYR A 275 -15.86 7.77 32.30
CA TYR A 275 -17.29 7.57 32.33
C TYR A 275 -17.68 6.49 33.33
N ASN A 276 -18.95 6.47 33.72
CA ASN A 276 -19.46 5.48 34.65
C ASN A 276 -19.73 4.17 33.93
N TRP A 277 -18.95 3.13 34.25
CA TRP A 277 -19.11 1.78 33.66
C TRP A 277 -20.42 1.09 34.03
N ASP A 278 -21.02 1.48 35.16
CA ASP A 278 -22.31 0.95 35.62
C ASP A 278 -23.50 1.69 34.98
N ASP A 279 -23.28 2.90 34.44
CA ASP A 279 -24.29 3.68 33.71
C ASP A 279 -23.72 4.22 32.39
N MET A 280 -23.96 3.47 31.33
CA MET A 280 -23.51 3.82 29.98
C MET A 280 -24.12 5.13 29.46
N SER A 281 -25.23 5.60 30.05
CA SER A 281 -25.83 6.90 29.71
C SER A 281 -24.87 8.07 30.01
N SER A 282 -23.91 7.87 30.92
CA SER A 282 -22.84 8.83 31.19
C SER A 282 -21.96 9.15 29.97
N MET A 283 -21.98 8.32 28.92
CA MET A 283 -21.25 8.55 27.67
C MET A 283 -21.99 9.44 26.65
N LEU A 284 -23.31 9.66 26.82
CA LEU A 284 -24.11 10.46 25.87
C LEU A 284 -23.53 11.88 25.62
N PRO A 285 -23.00 12.59 26.64
CA PRO A 285 -22.39 13.91 26.45
C PRO A 285 -21.14 13.92 25.56
N PHE A 286 -20.50 12.78 25.31
CA PHE A 286 -19.27 12.67 24.51
C PHE A 286 -19.51 12.77 23.00
N GLY A 287 -20.76 12.70 22.55
CA GLY A 287 -21.10 12.80 21.13
C GLY A 287 -20.43 11.70 20.30
N LEU A 288 -20.55 10.45 20.75
CA LEU A 288 -19.94 9.31 20.07
C LEU A 288 -20.52 9.14 18.67
N ARG A 289 -19.64 8.91 17.70
CA ARG A 289 -20.01 8.57 16.31
C ARG A 289 -19.20 7.38 15.82
N PHE A 290 -19.73 6.70 14.81
CA PHE A 290 -18.95 5.76 14.01
C PHE A 290 -17.97 6.52 13.12
N LEU A 291 -16.91 5.85 12.68
CA LEU A 291 -16.13 6.28 11.53
C LEU A 291 -17.02 6.29 10.28
N SER A 292 -16.89 7.30 9.41
CA SER A 292 -17.56 7.33 8.11
C SER A 292 -16.97 6.26 7.18
N PRO A 293 -17.69 5.80 6.15
CA PRO A 293 -17.12 4.90 5.15
C PRO A 293 -15.85 5.48 4.49
N THR A 294 -15.81 6.78 4.23
CA THR A 294 -14.63 7.45 3.68
C THR A 294 -13.45 7.42 4.66
N GLU A 295 -13.69 7.68 5.96
CA GLU A 295 -12.66 7.59 7.00
C GLU A 295 -12.08 6.17 7.11
N ILE A 296 -12.94 5.15 7.06
CA ILE A 296 -12.50 3.73 7.05
C ILE A 296 -11.69 3.44 5.78
N ALA A 297 -12.13 3.90 4.61
CA ALA A 297 -11.42 3.73 3.36
C ALA A 297 -10.01 4.34 3.43
N ARG A 298 -9.85 5.53 4.03
CA ARG A 298 -8.54 6.16 4.29
C ARG A 298 -7.68 5.31 5.23
N LEU A 299 -8.25 4.81 6.33
CA LEU A 299 -7.54 3.94 7.28
C LEU A 299 -7.18 2.57 6.67
N HIS A 300 -7.84 2.15 5.61
CA HIS A 300 -7.49 0.97 4.82
C HIS A 300 -6.58 1.28 3.62
N ALA A 301 -6.16 2.53 3.46
CA ALA A 301 -5.31 3.05 2.39
C ALA A 301 -5.92 2.94 0.98
N PHE A 302 -7.24 3.07 0.84
CA PHE A 302 -7.85 3.28 -0.48
C PHE A 302 -7.54 4.66 -1.02
N PRO A 303 -7.30 4.80 -2.34
CA PRO A 303 -7.25 6.10 -2.97
C PRO A 303 -8.66 6.69 -2.91
N VAL A 304 -8.86 7.71 -2.09
CA VAL A 304 -10.12 8.46 -2.01
C VAL A 304 -9.81 9.93 -2.22
N GLU A 305 -10.84 10.78 -2.32
CA GLU A 305 -10.63 12.23 -2.34
C GLU A 305 -9.76 12.65 -1.14
N PRO A 306 -8.62 13.32 -1.37
CA PRO A 306 -7.70 13.71 -0.33
C PRO A 306 -8.38 14.77 0.55
N TYR A 307 -8.45 14.48 1.85
CA TYR A 307 -8.75 15.49 2.85
C TYR A 307 -7.48 16.28 3.17
N GLN A 308 -7.59 17.45 3.82
CA GLN A 308 -6.47 18.28 4.23
C GLN A 308 -5.51 17.51 5.15
N PHE A 309 -4.58 16.75 4.55
CA PHE A 309 -3.55 16.01 5.28
C PHE A 309 -2.55 17.05 5.79
N LYS A 310 -2.57 17.29 7.10
CA LYS A 310 -1.62 18.20 7.74
C LYS A 310 -0.38 17.38 8.03
N GLN A 311 0.66 17.55 7.20
CA GLN A 311 1.96 16.95 7.48
C GLN A 311 2.40 17.32 8.90
N VAL A 312 2.99 16.33 9.60
CA VAL A 312 3.66 16.59 10.87
C VAL A 312 4.78 17.59 10.59
N SER A 313 4.80 18.72 11.30
CA SER A 313 5.87 19.70 11.18
C SER A 313 7.23 19.03 11.45
N GLU A 314 8.15 19.06 10.49
CA GLU A 314 9.47 18.44 10.56
C GLU A 314 10.28 18.89 11.79
N ASN A 315 9.96 20.05 12.37
CA ASN A 315 10.64 20.69 13.50
C ASN A 315 10.57 19.93 14.84
N ASN A 316 9.85 18.80 14.94
CA ASN A 316 9.73 18.01 16.19
C ASN A 316 10.24 16.56 16.07
N LEU A 317 10.86 16.16 14.94
CA LEU A 317 11.39 14.81 14.80
C LEU A 317 12.83 14.69 15.35
N PRO A 318 13.16 13.65 16.13
CA PRO A 318 14.53 13.38 16.56
C PRO A 318 15.45 13.20 15.34
N SER A 319 16.60 13.89 15.34
CA SER A 319 17.57 13.94 14.24
C SER A 319 18.34 12.62 13.97
N THR A 320 17.96 11.51 14.60
CA THR A 320 18.75 10.27 14.64
C THR A 320 18.00 9.01 14.19
N SER A 321 16.80 9.15 13.61
CA SER A 321 16.03 8.01 13.07
C SER A 321 15.54 8.32 11.65
N SER A 322 15.60 7.32 10.78
CA SER A 322 15.09 7.32 9.40
C SER A 322 13.55 7.34 9.39
N PHE A 323 12.94 8.32 10.04
CA PHE A 323 11.49 8.46 10.13
C PHE A 323 10.90 8.78 8.76
N ARG A 324 9.94 7.95 8.32
CA ARG A 324 9.21 8.18 7.08
C ARG A 324 7.82 8.74 7.36
N PRO A 325 7.43 9.86 6.72
CA PRO A 325 6.06 10.33 6.79
C PRO A 325 5.13 9.39 6.01
N PHE A 326 3.94 9.14 6.55
CA PHE A 326 2.88 8.49 5.79
C PHE A 326 2.48 9.36 4.60
N SER A 327 2.39 8.77 3.42
CA SER A 327 1.90 9.43 2.20
C SER A 327 0.58 8.76 1.76
N PRO A 328 -0.54 9.50 1.69
CA PRO A 328 -1.80 8.94 1.22
C PRO A 328 -1.68 8.40 -0.22
N PRO A 329 -2.30 7.25 -0.54
CA PRO A 329 -2.33 6.75 -1.91
C PRO A 329 -3.08 7.70 -2.83
N SER A 330 -2.50 7.95 -4.01
CA SER A 330 -2.98 8.96 -4.98
C SER A 330 -3.31 8.39 -6.37
N CYS A 331 -3.37 7.06 -6.53
CA CYS A 331 -3.62 6.45 -7.84
C CYS A 331 -5.06 6.67 -8.33
N LEU A 332 -5.25 6.53 -9.64
CA LEU A 332 -6.56 6.51 -10.28
C LEU A 332 -6.94 5.08 -10.71
N PRO A 333 -8.24 4.72 -10.70
CA PRO A 333 -9.39 5.52 -10.23
C PRO A 333 -9.34 5.77 -8.71
N ARG A 334 -10.14 6.71 -8.19
CA ARG A 334 -10.39 6.81 -6.75
C ARG A 334 -11.57 5.91 -6.38
N LEU A 335 -11.56 5.31 -5.20
CA LEU A 335 -12.68 4.53 -4.69
C LEU A 335 -13.90 5.42 -4.50
N VAL A 336 -14.92 5.17 -5.31
CA VAL A 336 -16.23 5.80 -5.22
C VAL A 336 -17.29 4.71 -5.09
N PHE A 337 -18.21 4.89 -4.14
CA PHE A 337 -19.40 4.07 -4.03
C PHE A 337 -20.51 4.65 -4.91
N PRO A 338 -21.21 3.85 -5.73
CA PRO A 338 -22.41 4.29 -6.42
C PRO A 338 -23.48 4.81 -5.44
N GLU A 339 -24.27 5.79 -5.88
CA GLU A 339 -25.24 6.52 -5.02
C GLU A 339 -26.26 5.61 -4.33
N ASP A 340 -26.64 4.49 -4.96
CA ASP A 340 -27.60 3.54 -4.40
C ASP A 340 -27.00 2.57 -3.38
N ILE A 341 -25.68 2.59 -3.17
CA ILE A 341 -25.02 1.79 -2.13
C ILE A 341 -25.18 2.48 -0.79
N THR A 342 -26.05 1.92 0.04
CA THR A 342 -26.33 2.44 1.39
C THR A 342 -25.08 2.43 2.27
N GLN A 343 -24.98 3.36 3.23
CA GLN A 343 -23.87 3.44 4.18
C GLN A 343 -23.59 2.10 4.90
N LYS A 344 -24.65 1.35 5.25
CA LYS A 344 -24.54 0.02 5.85
C LYS A 344 -23.89 -1.01 4.92
N GLN A 345 -24.16 -0.94 3.62
CA GLN A 345 -23.48 -1.78 2.63
C GLN A 345 -22.02 -1.36 2.49
N GLN A 346 -21.72 -0.06 2.45
CA GLN A 346 -20.34 0.44 2.38
C GLN A 346 -19.49 -0.08 3.56
N TYR A 347 -20.01 -0.01 4.80
CA TYR A 347 -19.32 -0.59 5.97
C TYR A 347 -18.99 -2.07 5.79
N ARG A 348 -19.97 -2.87 5.35
CA ARG A 348 -19.77 -4.32 5.15
C ARG A 348 -18.74 -4.62 4.07
N LEU A 349 -18.70 -3.82 3.01
CA LEU A 349 -17.76 -3.99 1.90
C LEU A 349 -16.33 -3.59 2.30
N LEU A 350 -16.15 -2.44 2.97
CA LEU A 350 -14.85 -1.96 3.43
C LEU A 350 -14.22 -2.86 4.49
N VAL A 351 -15.03 -3.44 5.37
CA VAL A 351 -14.53 -4.41 6.36
C VAL A 351 -14.00 -5.67 5.68
N ALA A 352 -14.70 -6.13 4.64
CA ALA A 352 -14.36 -7.33 3.89
C ALA A 352 -13.20 -7.13 2.91
N SER A 353 -12.80 -5.89 2.62
CA SER A 353 -11.70 -5.61 1.70
C SER A 353 -10.32 -5.78 2.35
N ALA A 354 -9.32 -6.13 1.54
CA ALA A 354 -7.92 -6.08 1.96
C ALA A 354 -7.49 -4.65 2.35
N ALA A 355 -6.54 -4.54 3.28
CA ALA A 355 -5.85 -3.28 3.53
C ALA A 355 -4.73 -3.11 2.49
N LEU A 356 -4.60 -1.93 1.90
CA LEU A 356 -3.75 -1.70 0.71
C LEU A 356 -2.29 -1.36 1.03
N VAL A 357 -1.97 -1.32 2.32
CA VAL A 357 -0.73 -0.82 2.89
C VAL A 357 0.46 -1.73 2.58
N ALA A 358 0.21 -3.03 2.37
CA ALA A 358 1.24 -4.00 1.97
C ALA A 358 1.74 -3.77 0.53
N ALA A 359 1.07 -2.92 -0.24
CA ALA A 359 1.37 -2.68 -1.65
C ALA A 359 2.03 -1.32 -1.92
N THR A 360 2.13 -0.44 -0.93
CA THR A 360 2.98 0.75 -1.05
C THR A 360 4.43 0.31 -0.99
N PRO A 361 5.24 0.52 -2.05
CA PRO A 361 6.69 0.47 -1.90
C PRO A 361 7.01 1.48 -0.82
N ALA A 362 7.61 1.05 0.28
CA ALA A 362 8.04 1.95 1.30
C ALA A 362 9.03 2.96 0.69
N GLY A 363 8.52 4.17 0.45
CA GLY A 363 9.19 5.16 -0.39
C GLY A 363 9.29 4.72 -1.85
N HIS A 364 9.38 5.71 -2.75
CA HIS A 364 9.66 5.55 -4.16
C HIS A 364 10.89 4.65 -4.43
N TYR A 365 10.68 3.34 -4.45
CA TYR A 365 11.61 2.36 -5.00
C TYR A 365 10.95 1.72 -6.23
N ASN A 366 10.65 2.57 -7.20
CA ASN A 366 10.46 2.09 -8.56
C ASN A 366 11.84 1.80 -9.16
N LEU A 367 12.39 0.61 -8.86
CA LEU A 367 13.67 0.15 -9.42
C LEU A 367 13.63 0.02 -10.95
N PHE A 368 12.44 0.04 -11.56
CA PHE A 368 12.23 -0.06 -13.01
C PHE A 368 11.94 1.28 -13.71
N LYS A 369 11.83 2.41 -12.99
CA LYS A 369 11.62 3.76 -13.57
C LYS A 369 12.78 4.74 -13.37
N ARG A 370 13.98 4.26 -13.05
CA ARG A 370 15.17 5.12 -12.97
C ARG A 370 15.89 5.09 -14.31
N GLU A 371 15.65 6.08 -15.16
CA GLU A 371 16.68 6.49 -16.11
C GLU A 371 17.66 7.37 -15.33
N VAL A 372 18.79 6.77 -14.97
CA VAL A 372 19.95 7.50 -14.44
C VAL A 372 20.80 7.85 -15.64
N PHE A 373 20.97 9.14 -15.91
CA PHE A 373 22.08 9.60 -16.73
C PHE A 373 23.19 10.10 -15.80
N SER A 374 24.41 9.65 -16.07
CA SER A 374 25.59 10.24 -15.45
C SER A 374 26.03 11.38 -16.34
N SER A 375 26.37 12.53 -15.77
CA SER A 375 26.97 13.62 -16.54
C SER A 375 28.32 13.99 -15.97
N ARG A 376 29.31 14.20 -16.84
CA ARG A 376 30.63 14.72 -16.49
C ARG A 376 30.84 16.06 -17.18
N PHE A 377 31.37 17.03 -16.46
CA PHE A 377 31.88 18.24 -17.08
C PHE A 377 33.30 17.99 -17.56
N VAL A 378 33.53 18.14 -18.87
CA VAL A 378 34.86 18.02 -19.49
C VAL A 378 35.26 19.39 -19.99
N ASN A 379 36.47 19.84 -19.64
CA ASN A 379 37.00 21.10 -20.15
C ASN A 379 37.60 20.86 -21.54
N ILE A 380 36.91 21.32 -22.58
CA ILE A 380 37.38 21.22 -23.97
C ILE A 380 37.76 22.62 -24.43
N ASN A 381 39.07 22.83 -24.66
CA ASN A 381 39.63 24.11 -25.11
C ASN A 381 39.34 25.30 -24.17
N GLY A 382 39.44 25.10 -22.85
CA GLY A 382 39.24 26.16 -21.86
C GLY A 382 37.78 26.55 -21.64
N ARG A 383 36.83 25.74 -22.12
CA ARG A 383 35.40 25.93 -21.93
C ARG A 383 34.79 24.67 -21.29
N PRO A 384 34.06 24.80 -20.17
CA PRO A 384 33.37 23.66 -19.57
C PRO A 384 32.24 23.19 -20.49
N GLN A 385 32.26 21.92 -20.87
CA GLN A 385 31.19 21.26 -21.63
C GLN A 385 30.57 20.14 -20.80
N LEU A 386 29.24 20.07 -20.76
CA LEU A 386 28.50 18.99 -20.11
C LEU A 386 28.38 17.80 -21.06
N GLN A 387 29.00 16.68 -20.70
CA GLN A 387 28.88 15.42 -21.42
C GLN A 387 27.90 14.50 -20.68
N ILE A 388 26.79 14.15 -21.32
CA ILE A 388 25.75 13.25 -20.79
C ILE A 388 26.06 11.83 -21.28
N PHE A 389 26.22 10.89 -20.33
CA PHE A 389 26.36 9.46 -20.64
C PHE A 389 25.00 8.79 -20.49
N ASP A 390 24.49 8.24 -21.59
CA ASP A 390 23.28 7.42 -21.58
C ASP A 390 23.53 6.06 -20.92
N ARG A 391 22.61 5.68 -20.03
CA ARG A 391 22.41 4.34 -19.46
C ARG A 391 23.63 3.72 -18.75
N VAL A 392 23.69 3.90 -17.44
CA VAL A 392 24.48 3.00 -16.57
C VAL A 392 23.57 1.83 -16.12
N PRO A 393 23.93 0.56 -16.38
CA PRO A 393 23.20 -0.58 -15.82
C PRO A 393 23.21 -0.55 -14.29
N THR A 394 22.05 -0.77 -13.67
CA THR A 394 21.84 -0.72 -12.22
C THR A 394 22.75 -1.69 -11.44
N THR A 395 23.35 -2.65 -12.11
CA THR A 395 24.24 -3.69 -11.56
C THR A 395 25.61 -3.16 -11.10
N THR A 396 25.99 -1.92 -11.42
CA THR A 396 27.27 -1.33 -10.96
C THR A 396 27.12 -0.57 -9.64
N ILE A 397 25.90 -0.39 -9.13
CA ILE A 397 25.62 0.34 -7.89
C ILE A 397 25.60 -0.64 -6.71
N THR A 398 26.75 -1.22 -6.40
CA THR A 398 26.99 -1.94 -5.14
C THR A 398 28.25 -1.40 -4.50
N SER A 399 28.14 -0.22 -3.88
CA SER A 399 28.91 0.22 -2.71
C SER A 399 28.56 1.68 -2.43
N THR A 400 28.16 1.94 -1.18
CA THR A 400 28.35 3.20 -0.43
C THR A 400 28.83 4.42 -1.23
N PHE A 401 27.93 5.38 -1.48
CA PHE A 401 28.32 6.78 -1.65
C PHE A 401 27.62 7.62 -0.58
N THR A 402 28.22 7.59 0.60
CA THR A 402 28.06 8.64 1.60
C THR A 402 28.70 9.90 1.02
N ALA A 403 28.02 11.04 1.06
CA ALA A 403 28.65 12.33 0.80
C ALA A 403 29.74 12.56 1.85
N GLN A 404 30.98 12.17 1.54
CA GLN A 404 32.15 12.55 2.32
C GLN A 404 32.69 13.85 1.74
N THR A 405 32.40 14.96 2.42
CA THR A 405 33.26 16.13 2.38
C THR A 405 34.58 15.78 3.05
N SER A 406 35.60 15.46 2.27
CA SER A 406 37.00 15.52 2.72
C SER A 406 37.74 16.53 1.84
N THR A 407 38.03 17.68 2.44
CA THR A 407 38.97 18.68 1.93
C THR A 407 40.38 18.10 1.91
N SER A 408 40.98 17.98 0.72
CA SER A 408 42.41 18.23 0.52
C SER A 408 42.77 18.41 -0.96
N THR A 409 43.28 19.61 -1.26
CA THR A 409 44.26 20.00 -2.30
C THR A 409 43.95 19.75 -3.78
N VAL A 410 43.57 20.86 -4.43
CA VAL A 410 43.77 21.30 -5.83
C VAL A 410 44.69 20.41 -6.69
N THR A 411 44.08 19.68 -7.64
CA THR A 411 44.23 19.82 -9.11
C THR A 411 43.26 18.82 -9.78
N GLU A 412 42.47 19.29 -10.74
CA GLU A 412 41.41 18.57 -11.48
C GLU A 412 40.13 18.22 -10.68
N LEU A 413 39.13 19.10 -10.76
CA LEU A 413 37.80 18.86 -10.20
C LEU A 413 36.88 18.24 -11.28
N ASP A 414 36.86 16.92 -11.34
CA ASP A 414 35.79 16.15 -12.00
C ASP A 414 34.54 16.14 -11.11
N TYR A 415 33.66 17.13 -11.28
CA TYR A 415 32.35 17.10 -10.63
C TYR A 415 31.38 16.22 -11.44
N SER A 416 30.90 15.14 -10.82
CA SER A 416 29.83 14.29 -11.34
C SER A 416 28.55 14.59 -10.57
N TYR A 417 27.55 15.14 -11.25
CA TYR A 417 26.22 15.39 -10.68
C TYR A 417 25.27 14.27 -11.07
N LEU A 418 24.51 13.77 -10.09
CA LEU A 418 23.44 12.80 -10.30
C LEU A 418 22.10 13.51 -10.06
N PHE A 419 21.31 13.68 -11.12
CA PHE A 419 19.99 14.30 -11.02
C PHE A 419 18.92 13.21 -10.87
N TYR A 420 18.04 13.37 -9.87
CA TYR A 420 16.93 12.45 -9.62
C TYR A 420 15.61 13.18 -9.81
N TRP A 421 14.71 12.62 -10.62
CA TRP A 421 13.41 13.23 -10.87
C TRP A 421 12.34 12.19 -11.25
N PRO A 422 11.11 12.24 -10.69
CA PRO A 422 9.99 11.38 -11.09
C PRO A 422 9.37 11.85 -12.42
N ARG A 423 9.21 10.97 -13.41
CA ARG A 423 8.72 11.25 -14.79
C ARG A 423 7.49 12.17 -14.95
N ASP A 424 6.75 12.45 -13.88
CA ASP A 424 5.44 13.07 -13.88
C ASP A 424 5.45 14.60 -13.58
N ASP A 425 6.61 15.23 -13.30
CA ASP A 425 6.73 16.71 -13.18
C ASP A 425 8.01 17.30 -13.86
N PRO A 426 8.04 17.36 -15.20
CA PRO A 426 9.18 17.89 -15.95
C PRO A 426 9.54 19.36 -15.63
N GLN A 427 8.62 20.14 -15.05
CA GLN A 427 8.86 21.53 -14.64
C GLN A 427 9.69 21.59 -13.34
N GLY A 428 9.43 20.69 -12.39
CA GLY A 428 10.25 20.49 -11.19
C GLY A 428 11.66 20.05 -11.53
N ALA A 429 11.81 19.15 -12.52
CA ALA A 429 13.12 18.72 -13.02
C ALA A 429 13.94 19.89 -13.58
N LEU A 430 13.31 20.70 -14.44
CA LEU A 430 13.95 21.85 -15.07
C LEU A 430 14.33 22.93 -14.05
N SER A 431 13.49 23.12 -13.03
CA SER A 431 13.74 24.08 -11.95
C SER A 431 14.92 23.65 -11.07
N ALA A 432 14.97 22.37 -10.68
CA ALA A 432 16.07 21.81 -9.89
C ALA A 432 17.39 21.83 -10.67
N PHE A 433 17.36 21.55 -11.97
CA PHE A 433 18.54 21.64 -12.83
C PHE A 433 19.04 23.08 -12.97
N ARG A 434 18.14 24.06 -13.17
CA ARG A 434 18.50 25.49 -13.23
C ARG A 434 19.12 25.98 -11.92
N LEU A 435 18.57 25.55 -10.78
CA LEU A 435 19.13 25.84 -9.46
C LEU A 435 20.55 25.28 -9.31
N ALA A 436 20.76 24.01 -9.67
CA ALA A 436 22.08 23.39 -9.60
C ALA A 436 23.13 24.05 -10.53
N VAL A 437 22.72 24.46 -11.74
CA VAL A 437 23.59 25.22 -12.67
C VAL A 437 23.92 26.61 -12.10
N ASN A 438 22.96 27.29 -11.47
CA ASN A 438 23.21 28.57 -10.82
C ASN A 438 24.14 28.45 -9.61
N ASP A 439 23.93 27.46 -8.74
CA ASP A 439 24.80 27.20 -7.58
C ASP A 439 26.23 26.86 -8.02
N LEU A 440 26.38 26.12 -9.12
CA LEU A 440 27.69 25.81 -9.70
C LEU A 440 28.36 27.05 -10.31
N ASN A 441 27.62 27.89 -11.03
CA ASN A 441 28.15 29.15 -11.57
C ASN A 441 28.58 30.11 -10.45
N LEU A 442 27.83 30.17 -9.35
CA LEU A 442 28.21 30.92 -8.15
C LEU A 442 29.47 30.35 -7.48
N ALA A 443 29.59 29.02 -7.40
CA ALA A 443 30.78 28.37 -6.86
C ALA A 443 32.03 28.57 -7.74
N LEU A 444 31.87 28.60 -9.06
CA LEU A 444 32.96 28.88 -10.01
C LEU A 444 33.36 30.37 -9.98
N ALA A 445 32.41 31.29 -9.94
CA ALA A 445 32.69 32.72 -9.79
C ALA A 445 33.41 33.03 -8.46
N ALA A 446 33.05 32.33 -7.39
CA ALA A 446 33.72 32.42 -6.09
C ALA A 446 35.14 31.81 -6.10
N ALA A 447 35.41 30.83 -6.95
CA ALA A 447 36.73 30.21 -7.11
C ALA A 447 37.71 31.06 -7.96
N ASP A 448 37.19 31.81 -8.93
CA ASP A 448 37.99 32.67 -9.82
C ASP A 448 38.20 34.11 -9.27
N GLY A 449 37.59 34.45 -8.13
CA GLY A 449 37.83 35.72 -7.42
C GLY A 449 37.16 36.95 -8.05
N GLU A 450 36.20 36.77 -8.97
CA GLU A 450 35.41 37.88 -9.53
C GLU A 450 34.14 38.13 -8.70
N THR A 451 33.97 39.36 -8.21
CA THR A 451 32.87 39.77 -7.31
C THR A 451 31.75 40.53 -8.03
N ASP A 452 31.56 40.30 -9.33
CA ASP A 452 30.50 40.99 -10.09
C ASP A 452 29.83 40.07 -11.11
N VAL A 453 28.75 39.39 -10.68
CA VAL A 453 27.89 38.63 -11.60
C VAL A 453 26.82 39.57 -12.13
N GLY A 454 27.14 40.27 -13.20
CA GLY A 454 26.16 41.03 -13.99
C GLY A 454 25.05 40.12 -14.53
N SER A 455 23.84 40.66 -14.58
CA SER A 455 22.57 40.00 -14.98
C SER A 455 22.49 39.65 -16.47
N GLY A 456 23.42 38.84 -16.99
CA GLY A 456 23.39 38.32 -18.35
C GLY A 456 22.81 36.90 -18.40
N GLU A 457 21.70 36.71 -19.12
CA GLU A 457 21.20 35.36 -19.44
C GLU A 457 22.26 34.58 -20.26
N PRO A 458 22.58 33.32 -19.93
CA PRO A 458 23.51 32.52 -20.72
C PRO A 458 22.87 32.15 -22.06
N SER A 459 23.35 32.76 -23.14
CA SER A 459 23.02 32.38 -24.52
C SER A 459 23.75 31.07 -24.88
N ASN A 460 23.09 29.93 -24.71
CA ASN A 460 23.25 28.70 -25.49
C ASN A 460 22.26 27.65 -24.97
N THR A 461 21.03 27.72 -25.48
CA THR A 461 19.96 26.80 -25.16
C THR A 461 20.23 25.43 -25.78
N PHE A 462 20.73 24.50 -24.98
CA PHE A 462 20.36 23.10 -25.12
C PHE A 462 18.83 23.05 -24.98
N ASP A 463 18.12 22.78 -26.08
CA ASP A 463 16.66 22.69 -26.09
C ASP A 463 16.21 21.39 -25.41
N MET A 464 16.28 21.42 -24.07
CA MET A 464 15.90 20.35 -23.18
C MET A 464 14.42 19.97 -23.33
N GLU A 465 13.55 20.93 -23.72
CA GLU A 465 12.16 20.63 -24.04
C GLU A 465 12.05 19.69 -25.23
N CYS A 466 12.85 19.92 -26.28
CA CYS A 466 12.87 19.05 -27.45
C CYS A 466 13.44 17.66 -27.15
N TRP A 467 14.39 17.54 -26.22
CA TRP A 467 14.95 16.26 -25.78
C TRP A 467 13.97 15.48 -24.88
N LEU A 468 13.36 16.12 -23.87
CA LEU A 468 12.38 15.49 -22.96
C LEU A 468 11.09 15.03 -23.68
N ARG A 469 10.73 15.64 -24.81
CA ARG A 469 9.60 15.17 -25.63
C ARG A 469 9.93 13.94 -26.49
N ARG A 470 11.21 13.60 -26.66
CA ARG A 470 11.69 12.47 -27.47
C ARG A 470 11.99 11.20 -26.66
N THR A 471 12.15 11.32 -25.33
CA THR A 471 12.39 10.23 -24.36
C THR A 471 11.16 9.96 -23.50
#